data_AF-A0AAT9TAP2-F1
#
_entry.id   AF-A0AAT9TAP2-F1
#
_cell.length_a   1.000
_cell.length_b   1.000
_cell.length_c   1.000
_cell.angle_alpha   90.00
_cell.angle_beta   90.00
_cell.angle_gamma   90.00
#
_symmetry.space_group_name_H-M   'P 1'
#
loop_
_entity.id
_entity.type
_entity.pdbx_description
1 polymer ?
#
loop_
_entity_poly.entity_id
_entity_poly.type
_entity_poly.pdbx_seq_one_letter_code
_entity_poly.pdbx_strand_id
1 'polypeptide(L)'
;MSSLWKARVEKVDGHELTLRLTSAHPDSGAPSDRAIFALRLLVDGRERAAGDASVRGRDDVPGAAEEIIESVTVGDLHNSPFAEHAEKQRIEDGLRARGLDSRDAAAWQAAFEDAWRELWSDDSRLPNARLTIRVHDPSWTGGLKAGDVWESAAYG
;
A
#
# COMPACT_ATOMS: atom_id res chain seq x y z
N MET A 1 -11.29 9.48 2.04
CA MET A 1 -9.86 9.52 1.68
C MET A 1 -9.61 8.35 0.75
N SER A 2 -8.87 8.56 -0.34
CA SER A 2 -8.48 7.47 -1.23
C SER A 2 -7.41 6.61 -0.54
N SER A 3 -7.51 5.30 -0.70
CA SER A 3 -6.52 4.34 -0.18
C SER A 3 -5.21 4.47 -0.96
N LEU A 4 -4.09 4.59 -0.26
CA LEU A 4 -2.74 4.61 -0.87
C LEU A 4 -2.14 3.21 -0.88
N TRP A 5 -2.41 2.40 0.14
CA TRP A 5 -1.79 1.10 0.30
C TRP A 5 -2.82 0.02 0.49
N LYS A 6 -2.58 -1.12 -0.14
CA LYS A 6 -3.17 -2.40 0.22
C LYS A 6 -2.13 -3.15 1.04
N ALA A 7 -2.44 -3.38 2.30
CA ALA A 7 -1.61 -4.13 3.23
C ALA A 7 -2.14 -5.56 3.37
N ARG A 8 -1.23 -6.53 3.37
CA ARG A 8 -1.54 -7.94 3.66
C ARG A 8 -0.58 -8.47 4.69
N VAL A 9 -1.09 -9.13 5.72
CA VAL A 9 -0.24 -9.78 6.72
C VAL A 9 0.38 -11.05 6.14
N GLU A 10 1.71 -11.09 6.09
CA GLU A 10 2.47 -12.30 5.78
C GLU A 10 2.74 -13.12 7.07
N LYS A 11 3.05 -12.44 8.18
CA LYS A 11 3.39 -13.09 9.46
C LYS A 11 3.02 -12.20 10.65
N VAL A 12 2.59 -12.81 11.76
CA VAL A 12 2.48 -12.19 13.09
C VAL A 12 3.26 -13.04 14.08
N ASP A 13 4.09 -12.42 14.91
CA ASP A 13 4.94 -13.10 15.88
C ASP A 13 5.15 -12.22 17.12
N GLY A 14 4.11 -12.14 17.97
CA GLY A 14 4.12 -11.36 19.20
C GLY A 14 4.40 -9.88 18.97
N HIS A 15 5.67 -9.49 19.09
CA HIS A 15 6.13 -8.11 18.86
C HIS A 15 6.35 -7.75 17.40
N GLU A 16 6.30 -8.72 16.48
CA GLU A 16 6.65 -8.51 15.08
C GLU A 16 5.47 -8.77 14.15
N LEU A 17 5.29 -7.87 13.19
CA LEU A 17 4.29 -7.94 12.13
C LEU A 17 4.99 -7.76 10.78
N THR A 18 4.87 -8.74 9.90
CA THR A 18 5.37 -8.64 8.51
C THR A 18 4.20 -8.42 7.57
N LEU A 19 4.27 -7.35 6.79
CA LEU A 19 3.28 -6.95 5.80
C LEU A 19 3.86 -7.04 4.39
N ARG A 20 3.06 -7.51 3.44
CA ARG A 20 3.19 -7.13 2.03
C ARG A 20 2.41 -5.83 1.84
N LEU A 21 3.10 -4.76 1.46
CA LEU A 21 2.48 -3.52 1.03
C LEU A 21 2.49 -3.44 -0.48
N THR A 22 1.33 -3.22 -1.08
CA THR A 22 1.19 -2.96 -2.51
C THR A 22 0.53 -1.59 -2.67
N SER A 23 1.05 -0.78 -3.58
CA SER A 23 0.47 0.52 -3.92
C SER A 23 -0.95 0.33 -4.47
N ALA A 24 -1.90 1.10 -3.96
CA ALA A 24 -3.29 1.14 -4.43
C ALA A 24 -3.61 2.42 -5.22
N HIS A 25 -2.67 3.38 -5.26
CA HIS A 25 -2.83 4.65 -5.95
C HIS A 25 -1.48 5.17 -6.50
N PRO A 26 -1.44 5.92 -7.63
CA PRO A 26 -0.20 6.52 -8.12
C PRO A 26 0.51 7.41 -7.09
N ASP A 27 -0.26 8.09 -6.24
CA ASP A 27 0.27 9.02 -5.23
C ASP A 27 0.82 8.35 -3.97
N SER A 28 0.84 7.02 -3.88
CA SER A 28 1.30 6.31 -2.69
C SER A 28 2.78 6.56 -2.40
N GLY A 29 3.56 6.90 -3.42
CA GLY A 29 4.99 7.14 -3.29
C GLY A 29 5.77 5.86 -2.96
N ALA A 30 6.92 6.02 -2.30
CA ALA A 30 7.71 4.89 -1.82
C ALA A 30 7.25 4.47 -0.42
N PRO A 31 7.26 3.16 -0.09
CA PRO A 31 7.05 2.70 1.28
C PRO A 31 8.08 3.34 2.22
N SER A 32 7.64 3.74 3.41
CA SER A 32 8.44 4.49 4.38
C SER A 32 8.86 3.60 5.54
N ASP A 33 10.09 3.80 6.04
CA ASP A 33 10.65 3.15 7.24
C ASP A 33 10.39 3.96 8.52
N ARG A 34 9.53 4.98 8.44
CA ARG A 34 9.21 5.84 9.59
C ARG A 34 8.17 5.21 10.50
N ALA A 35 8.35 5.41 11.80
CA ALA A 35 7.43 4.93 12.83
C ALA A 35 5.98 5.42 12.61
N ILE A 36 5.78 6.69 12.23
CA ILE A 36 4.44 7.24 12.01
C ILE A 36 3.70 6.56 10.84
N PHE A 37 4.42 6.20 9.78
CA PHE A 37 3.86 5.46 8.65
C PHE A 37 3.42 4.06 9.09
N ALA A 38 4.29 3.35 9.82
CA ALA A 38 3.98 2.04 10.37
C ALA A 38 2.82 2.06 11.37
N LEU A 39 2.76 3.06 12.26
CA LEU A 39 1.68 3.20 13.23
C LEU A 39 0.32 3.37 12.53
N ARG A 40 0.25 4.16 11.46
CA ARG A 40 -0.98 4.34 10.68
C ARG A 40 -1.47 3.05 10.04
N LEU A 41 -0.56 2.31 9.40
CA LEU A 41 -0.87 0.99 8.85
C LEU A 41 -1.40 0.05 9.93
N LEU A 42 -0.79 0.09 11.11
CA LEU A 42 -1.16 -0.77 12.24
C LEU A 42 -2.52 -0.41 12.82
N VAL A 43 -2.81 0.88 13.04
CA VAL A 43 -4.11 1.37 13.51
C VAL A 43 -5.20 0.97 12.51
N ASP A 44 -4.99 1.23 11.23
CA ASP A 44 -5.93 0.86 10.17
C ASP A 44 -6.17 -0.66 10.12
N GLY A 45 -5.11 -1.46 10.25
CA GLY A 45 -5.21 -2.92 10.26
C GLY A 45 -5.96 -3.45 11.47
N ARG A 46 -5.66 -2.94 12.66
CA ARG A 46 -6.37 -3.36 13.88
C ARG A 46 -7.83 -2.95 13.85
N GLU A 47 -8.14 -1.75 13.35
CA GLU A 47 -9.53 -1.32 13.21
C GLU A 47 -10.29 -2.16 12.17
N ARG A 48 -9.74 -2.30 10.95
CA ARG A 48 -10.47 -2.87 9.81
C ARG A 48 -10.42 -4.39 9.73
N ALA A 49 -9.27 -5.00 10.01
CA ALA A 49 -9.09 -6.45 9.93
C ALA A 49 -9.38 -7.14 11.27
N ALA A 50 -8.87 -6.59 12.38
CA ALA A 50 -9.11 -7.17 13.71
C ALA A 50 -10.42 -6.69 14.37
N GLY A 51 -11.07 -5.64 13.84
CA GLY A 51 -12.31 -5.10 14.38
C GLY A 51 -12.13 -4.31 15.69
N ASP A 52 -10.90 -3.93 16.03
CA ASP A 52 -10.60 -3.21 17.27
C ASP A 52 -10.71 -1.69 17.05
N ALA A 53 -11.90 -1.15 17.29
CA ALA A 53 -12.14 0.29 17.20
C ALA A 53 -11.45 1.11 18.31
N SER A 54 -10.88 0.49 19.35
CA SER A 54 -10.26 1.21 20.47
C SER A 54 -8.94 1.88 20.10
N VAL A 55 -8.31 1.46 19.00
CA VAL A 55 -7.06 2.06 18.52
C VAL A 55 -7.27 3.29 17.62
N ARG A 56 -8.50 3.60 17.24
CA ARG A 56 -8.81 4.70 16.32
C ARG A 56 -8.27 6.03 16.85
N GLY A 57 -7.56 6.77 16.00
CA GLY A 57 -6.99 8.07 16.32
C GLY A 57 -5.73 8.02 17.19
N ARG A 58 -5.18 6.84 17.48
CA ARG A 58 -3.90 6.72 18.21
C ARG A 58 -2.72 7.24 17.39
N ASP A 59 -2.82 7.22 16.07
CA ASP A 59 -1.84 7.79 15.14
C ASP A 59 -1.84 9.33 15.10
N ASP A 60 -2.88 9.99 15.64
CA ASP A 60 -2.93 11.45 15.79
C ASP A 60 -2.33 11.93 17.13
N VAL A 61 -2.03 11.01 18.05
CA VAL A 61 -1.48 11.35 19.37
C VAL A 61 0.01 11.67 19.24
N PRO A 62 0.48 12.87 19.64
CA PRO A 62 1.89 13.21 19.58
C PRO A 62 2.77 12.25 20.36
N GLY A 63 3.83 11.73 19.72
CA GLY A 63 4.78 10.79 20.32
C GLY A 63 4.33 9.32 20.35
N ALA A 64 3.09 9.02 19.93
CA ALA A 64 2.59 7.65 19.96
C ALA A 64 3.34 6.72 19.00
N ALA A 65 3.83 7.25 17.87
CA ALA A 65 4.63 6.48 16.92
C ALA A 65 5.90 5.93 17.58
N GLU A 66 6.63 6.78 18.29
CA GLU A 66 7.85 6.40 19.00
C GLU A 66 7.57 5.58 20.27
N GLU A 67 6.40 5.77 20.91
CA GLU A 67 5.97 4.97 22.05
C GLU A 67 5.64 3.52 21.66
N ILE A 68 5.04 3.33 20.49
CA ILE A 68 4.46 2.04 20.07
C ILE A 68 5.42 1.26 19.18
N ILE A 69 6.07 1.94 18.23
CA ILE A 69 6.90 1.30 17.20
C ILE A 69 8.36 1.26 17.66
N GLU A 70 8.88 0.05 17.84
CA GLU A 70 10.28 -0.20 18.16
C GLU A 70 11.17 0.02 16.93
N SER A 71 10.77 -0.54 15.78
CA SER A 71 11.50 -0.38 14.53
C SER A 71 10.64 -0.73 13.33
N VAL A 72 11.05 -0.21 12.17
CA VAL A 72 10.43 -0.49 10.88
C VAL A 72 11.55 -0.83 9.90
N THR A 73 11.37 -1.88 9.11
CA THR A 73 12.30 -2.25 8.04
C THR A 73 11.55 -2.44 6.75
N VAL A 74 11.98 -1.75 5.70
CA VAL A 74 11.50 -1.93 4.33
C VAL A 74 12.48 -2.84 3.58
N GLY A 75 11.98 -3.94 3.03
CA GLY A 75 12.74 -4.89 2.22
C GLY A 75 11.96 -5.35 1.00
N ASP A 76 12.60 -6.16 0.15
CA ASP A 76 12.00 -6.76 -1.05
C ASP A 76 11.20 -5.76 -1.91
N LEU A 77 11.79 -4.59 -2.16
CA LEU A 77 11.19 -3.55 -3.00
C LEU A 77 11.12 -4.02 -4.46
N HIS A 78 9.93 -3.97 -5.03
CA HIS A 78 9.66 -4.27 -6.43
C HIS A 78 8.86 -3.14 -7.05
N ASN A 79 9.17 -2.79 -8.30
CA ASN A 79 8.48 -1.76 -9.08
C ASN A 79 8.33 -0.40 -8.35
N SER A 80 9.25 -0.07 -7.45
CA SER A 80 9.21 1.14 -6.61
C SER A 80 10.43 2.03 -6.89
N PRO A 81 10.25 3.36 -7.06
CA PRO A 81 8.97 4.07 -7.10
C PRO A 81 8.15 3.75 -8.36
N PHE A 82 6.86 4.07 -8.34
CA PHE A 82 6.00 3.90 -9.52
C PHE A 82 6.45 4.81 -10.66
N ALA A 83 6.88 4.22 -11.77
CA ALA A 83 7.32 4.96 -12.95
C ALA A 83 6.12 5.33 -13.84
N GLU A 84 5.22 6.19 -13.34
CA GLU A 84 3.93 6.50 -13.99
C GLU A 84 4.09 6.86 -15.47
N HIS A 85 5.01 7.76 -15.82
CA HIS A 85 5.23 8.16 -17.21
C HIS A 85 5.62 6.99 -18.11
N ALA A 86 6.49 6.10 -17.63
CA ALA A 86 6.91 4.92 -18.38
C ALA A 86 5.78 3.90 -18.54
N GLU A 87 4.93 3.71 -17.52
CA GLU A 87 3.75 2.83 -17.63
C GLU A 87 2.71 3.39 -18.60
N LYS A 88 2.43 4.70 -18.54
CA LYS A 88 1.54 5.36 -19.51
C LYS A 88 2.06 5.16 -20.93
N GLN A 89 3.35 5.40 -21.16
CA GLN A 89 3.96 5.19 -22.46
C GLN A 89 3.82 3.74 -22.95
N ARG A 90 4.07 2.74 -22.09
CA ARG A 90 3.88 1.33 -22.46
C ARG A 90 2.44 1.01 -22.83
N ILE A 91 1.46 1.57 -22.13
CA ILE A 91 0.04 1.40 -22.47
C ILE A 91 -0.25 2.02 -23.83
N GLU A 92 0.17 3.27 -24.05
CA GLU A 92 -0.03 3.95 -25.35
C GLU A 92 0.60 3.17 -26.51
N ASP A 93 1.83 2.68 -26.35
CA ASP A 93 2.52 1.89 -27.36
C ASP A 93 1.78 0.56 -27.62
N GLY A 94 1.25 -0.08 -26.58
CA GLY A 94 0.40 -1.27 -26.70
C GLY A 94 -0.91 -0.99 -27.45
N LEU A 95 -1.54 0.16 -27.22
CA LEU A 95 -2.76 0.56 -27.95
C LEU A 95 -2.48 0.84 -29.43
N ARG A 96 -1.38 1.54 -29.74
CA ARG A 96 -0.93 1.76 -31.14
C ARG A 96 -0.64 0.45 -31.85
N ALA A 97 0.04 -0.49 -31.18
CA ALA A 97 0.35 -1.80 -31.74
C ALA A 97 -0.91 -2.63 -32.04
N ARG A 98 -2.01 -2.38 -31.32
CA ARG A 98 -3.33 -2.97 -31.57
C ARG A 98 -4.13 -2.25 -32.67
N GLY A 99 -3.57 -1.21 -33.29
CA GLY A 99 -4.18 -0.47 -34.38
C GLY A 99 -5.14 0.64 -33.95
N LEU A 100 -5.15 1.04 -32.67
CA LEU A 100 -5.95 2.19 -32.25
C LEU A 100 -5.33 3.50 -32.77
N ASP A 101 -6.18 4.37 -33.33
CA ASP A 101 -5.80 5.69 -33.80
C ASP A 101 -5.99 6.72 -32.69
N SER A 102 -4.92 7.40 -32.28
CA SER A 102 -4.95 8.44 -31.25
C SER A 102 -5.72 9.70 -31.67
N ARG A 103 -6.09 9.83 -32.95
CA ARG A 103 -6.94 10.91 -33.45
C ARG A 103 -8.42 10.70 -33.12
N ASP A 104 -8.84 9.47 -32.87
CA ASP A 104 -10.14 9.19 -32.26
C ASP A 104 -10.01 9.36 -30.74
N ALA A 105 -10.16 10.60 -30.28
CA ALA A 105 -9.96 10.94 -28.87
C ALA A 105 -10.86 10.14 -27.92
N ALA A 106 -12.09 9.82 -28.34
CA ALA A 106 -13.04 9.10 -27.50
C ALA A 106 -12.64 7.63 -27.37
N ALA A 107 -12.37 6.95 -28.49
CA ALA A 107 -11.95 5.54 -28.48
C ALA A 107 -10.58 5.36 -27.80
N TRP A 108 -9.65 6.29 -28.05
CA TRP A 108 -8.33 6.29 -27.43
C TRP A 108 -8.41 6.43 -25.91
N GLN A 109 -9.16 7.42 -25.42
CA GLN A 109 -9.31 7.66 -23.98
C GLN A 109 -9.96 6.46 -23.28
N ALA A 110 -11.03 5.89 -23.84
CA ALA A 110 -11.68 4.73 -23.25
C ALA A 110 -10.73 3.52 -23.15
N ALA A 111 -10.00 3.22 -24.24
CA ALA A 111 -9.06 2.11 -24.26
C ALA A 111 -7.87 2.34 -23.30
N PHE A 112 -7.40 3.57 -23.17
CA PHE A 112 -6.37 3.93 -22.21
C PHE A 112 -6.85 3.75 -20.77
N GLU A 113 -8.04 4.26 -20.43
CA GLU A 113 -8.61 4.11 -19.08
C GLU A 113 -8.83 2.64 -18.70
N ASP A 114 -9.26 1.81 -19.64
CA ASP A 114 -9.40 0.37 -19.42
C ASP A 114 -8.05 -0.30 -19.16
N ALA A 115 -7.03 -0.03 -19.97
CA ALA A 115 -5.68 -0.57 -19.78
C ALA A 115 -5.03 -0.04 -18.49
N TRP A 116 -5.29 1.22 -18.13
CA TRP A 116 -4.85 1.81 -16.87
C TRP A 116 -5.49 1.10 -15.68
N ARG A 117 -6.81 0.85 -15.73
CA ARG A 117 -7.54 0.10 -14.70
C ARG A 117 -7.04 -1.34 -14.57
N GLU A 118 -6.70 -1.98 -15.69
CA GLU A 118 -6.13 -3.32 -15.71
C GLU A 118 -4.76 -3.36 -15.00
N LEU A 119 -3.88 -2.38 -15.27
CA LEU A 119 -2.60 -2.25 -14.54
C LEU A 119 -2.83 -2.17 -13.02
N TRP A 120 -3.76 -1.33 -12.57
CA TRP A 120 -4.08 -1.17 -11.14
C TRP A 120 -4.83 -2.35 -10.52
N SER A 121 -5.27 -3.31 -11.33
CA SER A 121 -5.88 -4.57 -10.86
C SER A 121 -4.86 -5.70 -10.74
N ASP A 122 -3.63 -5.52 -11.25
CA ASP A 122 -2.56 -6.51 -11.22
C ASP A 122 -1.48 -6.15 -10.17
N ASP A 123 -1.67 -6.66 -8.95
CA ASP A 123 -0.76 -6.45 -7.81
C ASP A 123 0.72 -6.79 -8.14
N SER A 124 0.99 -7.67 -9.12
CA SER A 124 2.35 -8.08 -9.49
C SER A 124 3.11 -7.00 -10.27
N ARG A 125 2.38 -6.10 -10.92
CA ARG A 125 2.94 -4.98 -11.69
C ARG A 125 3.03 -3.69 -10.88
N LEU A 126 2.36 -3.64 -9.74
CA LEU A 126 2.34 -2.47 -8.88
C LEU A 126 3.57 -2.42 -7.97
N PRO A 127 3.98 -1.21 -7.54
CA PRO A 127 4.99 -1.05 -6.51
C PRO A 127 4.60 -1.85 -5.27
N ASN A 128 5.50 -2.70 -4.81
CA ASN A 128 5.29 -3.44 -3.58
C ASN A 128 6.58 -3.61 -2.79
N ALA A 129 6.43 -3.82 -1.50
CA ALA A 129 7.54 -4.07 -0.58
C ALA A 129 7.09 -4.98 0.56
N ARG A 130 8.07 -5.61 1.21
CA ARG A 130 7.89 -6.24 2.50
C ARG A 130 8.21 -5.22 3.58
N LEU A 131 7.26 -4.98 4.48
CA LEU A 131 7.45 -4.14 5.66
C LEU A 131 7.46 -5.01 6.90
N THR A 132 8.53 -4.97 7.68
CA THR A 132 8.57 -5.58 9.01
C THR A 132 8.43 -4.48 10.05
N ILE A 133 7.39 -4.56 10.87
CA ILE A 133 7.10 -3.64 11.97
C ILE A 133 7.34 -4.38 13.27
N ARG A 134 8.17 -3.82 14.14
CA ARG A 134 8.31 -4.28 15.52
C ARG A 134 7.68 -3.30 16.47
N VAL A 135 6.94 -3.80 17.45
CA VAL A 135 6.23 -3.01 18.47
C VAL A 135 6.79 -3.28 19.86
N HIS A 136 6.78 -2.24 20.71
CA HIS A 136 7.22 -2.37 22.10
C HIS A 136 6.29 -3.27 22.93
N ASP A 137 4.97 -3.16 22.75
CA ASP A 137 3.96 -3.98 23.41
C ASP A 137 3.26 -4.90 22.39
N PRO A 138 3.29 -6.24 22.57
CA PRO A 138 2.74 -7.18 21.61
C PRO A 138 1.20 -7.12 21.54
N SER A 139 0.53 -6.45 22.46
CA SER A 139 -0.91 -6.19 22.37
C SER A 139 -1.29 -5.43 21.09
N TRP A 140 -0.34 -4.67 20.51
CA TRP A 140 -0.50 -3.95 19.26
C TRP A 140 -0.53 -4.82 18.01
N THR A 141 -0.08 -6.07 18.05
CA THR A 141 -0.34 -7.03 16.97
C THR A 141 -1.59 -7.87 17.24
N GLY A 142 -2.20 -7.70 18.41
CA GLY A 142 -3.33 -8.46 18.89
C GLY A 142 -4.54 -8.40 17.95
N GLY A 143 -5.05 -9.58 17.61
CA GLY A 143 -6.21 -9.77 16.74
C GLY A 143 -5.88 -9.90 15.25
N LEU A 144 -4.70 -9.45 14.81
CA LEU A 144 -4.23 -9.63 13.44
C LEU A 144 -3.75 -11.07 13.20
N LYS A 145 -3.96 -11.56 11.99
CA LYS A 145 -3.60 -12.91 11.56
C LYS A 145 -3.00 -12.90 10.16
N ALA A 146 -2.14 -13.89 9.89
CA ALA A 146 -1.63 -14.10 8.54
C ALA A 146 -2.79 -14.26 7.55
N GLY A 147 -2.71 -13.55 6.42
CA GLY A 147 -3.76 -13.51 5.41
C GLY A 147 -4.75 -12.35 5.55
N ASP A 148 -4.77 -11.63 6.68
CA ASP A 148 -5.58 -10.42 6.82
C ASP A 148 -5.16 -9.37 5.79
N VAL A 149 -6.14 -8.65 5.26
CA VAL A 149 -5.94 -7.60 4.24
C VAL A 149 -6.75 -6.37 4.61
N TRP A 150 -6.15 -5.20 4.45
CA TRP A 150 -6.87 -3.94 4.55
C TRP A 150 -6.28 -2.90 3.60
N GLU A 151 -7.09 -1.89 3.33
CA GLU A 151 -6.65 -0.68 2.68
C GLU A 151 -6.29 0.37 3.72
N SER A 152 -5.28 1.19 3.41
CA SER A 152 -4.79 2.25 4.28
C SER A 152 -4.46 3.51 3.49
N ALA A 153 -4.74 4.67 4.09
CA ALA A 153 -4.30 5.96 3.60
C ALA A 153 -2.97 6.40 4.25
N ALA A 154 -2.20 5.47 4.82
CA ALA A 154 -0.96 5.79 5.52
C ALA A 154 0.00 6.62 4.67
N TYR A 155 0.49 7.70 5.27
CA TYR A 155 1.50 8.61 4.75
C TYR A 155 2.51 8.93 5.87
N GLY A 156 3.73 9.33 5.53
CA GLY A 156 4.74 9.72 6.51
C GLY A 156 6.17 9.48 6.09
#